data_AF-A0A4Q2S699-F1
#
_entry.id   AF-A0A4Q2S699-F1
#
_cell.length_a   1.000
_cell.length_b   1.000
_cell.length_c   1.000
_cell.angle_alpha   90.00
_cell.angle_beta   90.00
_cell.angle_gamma   90.00
#
_symmetry.space_group_name_H-M   'P 1'
#
loop_
_entity.id
_entity.type
_entity.pdbx_description
1 polymer ?
#
loop_
_entity_poly.entity_id
_entity_poly.type
_entity_poly.pdbx_seq_one_letter_code
_entity_poly.pdbx_strand_id
1 'polypeptide(L)' 'MSEVSTDHESTGVEAVDRVLAEVAGLADSPVDQHVQVFERAHDQLRRALDAQPEAPGNARDV' A
#
# COMPACT_ATOMS: atom_id res chain seq x y z
N MET A 1 -16.12 -0.29 -21.38
CA MET A 1 -15.38 0.11 -20.17
C MET A 1 -14.87 -1.17 -19.58
N SER A 2 -13.56 -1.41 -19.62
CA SER A 2 -12.97 -2.56 -18.94
C SER A 2 -13.27 -2.41 -17.46
N GLU A 3 -13.88 -3.41 -16.86
CA GLU A 3 -14.00 -3.52 -15.41
C GLU A 3 -12.59 -3.42 -14.85
N VAL A 4 -12.28 -2.32 -14.14
CA VAL A 4 -11.03 -2.25 -13.37
C VAL A 4 -11.19 -3.33 -12.31
N SER A 5 -10.56 -4.48 -12.54
CA SER A 5 -10.47 -5.52 -11.53
C SER A 5 -9.66 -4.93 -10.38
N THR A 6 -10.34 -4.55 -9.30
CA THR A 6 -9.74 -4.08 -8.04
C THR A 6 -9.06 -5.24 -7.28
N ASP A 7 -8.53 -6.21 -8.01
CA ASP A 7 -7.85 -7.39 -7.50
C ASP A 7 -6.36 -7.02 -7.41
N HIS A 8 -5.92 -6.60 -6.22
CA HIS A 8 -4.50 -6.40 -5.99
C HIS A 8 -3.84 -7.78 -5.83
N GLU A 9 -2.69 -8.00 -6.47
CA GLU A 9 -1.88 -9.18 -6.20
C GLU A 9 -1.29 -9.10 -4.78
N SER A 10 -1.30 -10.19 -4.02
CA SER A 10 -0.71 -10.22 -2.67
C SER A 10 0.80 -9.98 -2.76
N THR A 11 1.26 -9.03 -1.98
CA THR A 11 2.67 -8.61 -1.91
C THR A 11 3.49 -9.52 -0.99
N GLY A 12 2.84 -10.42 -0.25
CA GLY A 12 3.46 -11.25 0.79
C GLY A 12 3.81 -10.49 2.07
N VAL A 13 3.48 -9.19 2.15
CA VAL A 13 3.67 -8.35 3.33
C VAL A 13 2.31 -7.99 3.90
N GLU A 14 1.94 -8.58 5.04
CA GLU A 14 0.60 -8.42 5.64
C GLU A 14 0.19 -6.95 5.83
N ALA A 15 1.13 -6.09 6.22
CA ALA A 15 0.87 -4.66 6.40
C ALA A 15 0.53 -3.95 5.09
N VAL A 16 1.15 -4.35 3.97
CA VAL A 16 0.92 -3.77 2.65
C VAL A 16 -0.39 -4.32 2.07
N ASP A 17 -0.63 -5.62 2.19
CA ASP A 17 -1.87 -6.26 1.72
C ASP A 17 -3.10 -5.70 2.44
N ARG A 18 -3.01 -5.39 3.74
CA ARG A 18 -4.09 -4.72 4.48
C ARG A 18 -4.41 -3.34 3.90
N VAL A 19 -3.40 -2.54 3.61
CA VAL A 19 -3.58 -1.21 3.03
C VAL A 19 -4.20 -1.29 1.64
N LEU A 20 -3.77 -2.25 0.82
CA LEU A 20 -4.31 -2.45 -0.52
C LEU A 20 -5.79 -2.87 -0.49
N ALA A 21 -6.18 -3.72 0.45
CA ALA A 21 -7.59 -4.06 0.67
C ALA A 21 -8.43 -2.84 1.13
N GLU A 22 -7.90 -1.99 2.00
CA GLU A 22 -8.55 -0.75 2.43
C GLU A 22 -8.76 0.23 1.24
N VAL A 23 -7.75 0.37 0.37
CA VAL A 23 -7.83 1.21 -0.83
C VAL A 23 -8.78 0.63 -1.88
N ALA A 24 -8.83 -0.70 -2.03
CA ALA A 24 -9.74 -1.36 -2.96
C ALA A 24 -11.22 -1.10 -2.61
N GLY A 25 -11.59 -1.13 -1.33
CA GLY A 25 -12.94 -0.83 -0.87
C GLY A 25 -13.34 0.66 -0.97
N LEU A 26 -12.39 1.53 -1.29
CA LEU A 26 -12.62 2.97 -1.39
C LEU A 26 -13.30 3.37 -2.71
N ALA A 27 -13.18 2.54 -3.75
CA ALA A 27 -13.79 2.77 -5.05
C ALA A 27 -15.32 2.93 -4.99
N ASP A 28 -15.96 2.25 -4.03
CA ASP A 28 -17.41 2.33 -3.78
C ASP A 28 -17.81 3.47 -2.83
N SER A 29 -16.85 4.21 -2.28
CA SER A 29 -17.08 5.29 -1.30
C SER A 29 -17.09 6.68 -1.96
N PRO A 30 -17.76 7.69 -1.36
CA PRO A 30 -17.70 9.08 -1.83
C PRO A 30 -16.27 9.64 -1.82
N VAL A 31 -15.92 10.41 -2.86
CA VAL A 31 -14.56 10.96 -3.08
C VAL A 31 -14.08 11.83 -1.93
N ASP A 32 -14.98 12.57 -1.29
CA ASP A 32 -14.72 13.37 -0.09
C ASP A 32 -14.18 12.55 1.10
N GLN A 33 -14.44 11.24 1.13
CA GLN A 33 -13.90 10.33 2.16
C GLN A 33 -12.55 9.72 1.75
N HIS A 34 -12.16 9.82 0.47
CA HIS A 34 -10.96 9.17 -0.04
C HIS A 34 -9.69 9.77 0.55
N VAL A 35 -9.66 11.10 0.74
CA VAL A 35 -8.45 11.82 1.19
C VAL A 35 -7.96 11.31 2.55
N GLN A 36 -8.85 11.19 3.53
CA GLN A 36 -8.47 10.68 4.86
C GLN A 36 -7.97 9.23 4.81
N VAL A 37 -8.57 8.39 3.97
CA VAL A 37 -8.15 6.99 3.82
C VAL A 37 -6.79 6.92 3.13
N PHE A 38 -6.56 7.71 2.09
CA PHE A 38 -5.27 7.76 1.39
C PHE A 38 -4.14 8.29 2.28
N GLU A 39 -4.38 9.32 3.09
CA GLU A 39 -3.38 9.83 4.04
C GLU A 39 -2.98 8.76 5.06
N ARG A 40 -3.97 8.08 5.65
CA ARG A 40 -3.72 6.98 6.60
C ARG A 40 -3.00 5.81 5.94
N ALA A 41 -3.40 5.42 4.73
CA ALA A 41 -2.78 4.36 3.95
C ALA A 41 -1.30 4.68 3.67
N HIS A 42 -0.99 5.92 3.27
CA HIS A 42 0.39 6.35 3.04
C HIS A 42 1.24 6.31 4.31
N ASP A 43 0.72 6.79 5.44
CA ASP A 43 1.44 6.74 6.71
C ASP A 43 1.73 5.30 7.15
N GLN A 44 0.76 4.39 6.94
CA GLN A 44 0.91 2.99 7.30
C GLN A 44 1.91 2.27 6.40
N LEU A 45 1.88 2.55 5.09
CA LEU A 45 2.84 2.02 4.13
C LEU A 45 4.25 2.53 4.43
N ARG A 46 4.41 3.83 4.70
CA ARG A 46 5.72 4.41 5.04
C ARG A 46 6.31 3.76 6.27
N ARG A 47 5.51 3.56 7.33
CA ARG A 47 5.97 2.87 8.54
C ARG A 47 6.34 1.41 8.29
N ALA A 48 5.58 0.71 7.45
CA ALA A 48 5.88 -0.67 7.12
C ALA A 48 7.22 -0.79 6.36
N LEU A 49 7.51 0.15 5.45
CA LEU A 49 8.77 0.22 4.72
C LEU A 49 9.94 0.67 5.63
N ASP A 50 9.74 1.69 6.47
CA ASP A 50 10.74 2.18 7.44
C ASP A 50 11.10 1.09 8.48
N ALA A 51 10.17 0.18 8.79
CA ALA A 51 10.36 -0.92 9.73
C ALA A 51 11.07 -2.13 9.13
N GLN A 52 11.25 -2.19 7.80
CA GLN A 52 12.13 -3.18 7.19
C GLN A 52 13.56 -2.65 7.30
N PRO A 53 14.42 -3.19 8.17
CA PRO A 53 15.83 -2.81 8.16
C PRO A 53 16.38 -3.10 6.77
N GLU A 54 17.05 -2.11 6.18
CA GLU A 54 17.81 -2.20 4.93
C GLU A 54 18.39 -3.61 4.80
N ALA A 55 17.97 -4.38 3.79
CA ALA A 55 18.57 -5.66 3.51
C ALA A 55 20.09 -5.44 3.36
N PRO A 56 20.96 -6.10 4.15
CA PRO A 56 22.38 -5.86 4.07
C PRO A 56 22.89 -6.37 2.72
N GLY A 57 23.22 -5.45 1.81
CA GLY A 57 24.04 -5.77 0.63
C GLY A 57 23.57 -5.23 -0.71
N ASN A 58 23.63 -3.92 -0.90
CA ASN A 58 24.21 -3.39 -2.13
C ASN A 58 25.41 -2.46 -1.83
N ALA A 59 26.24 -2.85 -0.87
CA ALA A 59 27.64 -2.43 -0.84
C ALA A 59 28.36 -3.05 -2.05
N ARG A 60 27.99 -2.59 -3.25
CA ARG A 60 28.66 -2.90 -4.51
C ARG A 60 29.67 -1.80 -4.70
N ASP A 61 30.83 -2.05 -4.08
CA ASP A 61 32.16 -1.80 -4.65
C ASP A 61 32.25 -0.57 -5.57
N VAL A 62 32.73 0.56 -5.02
CA VAL A 62 33.36 1.64 -5.80
C VAL A 62 34.46 2.31 -4.97
#